data_AF-W4UW68-F1
#
_entry.id   AF-W4UW68-F1
#
_cell.length_a   1.000
_cell.length_b   1.000
_cell.length_c   1.000
_cell.angle_alpha   90.00
_cell.angle_beta   90.00
_cell.angle_gamma   90.00
#
_symmetry.space_group_name_H-M   'P 1'
#
loop_
_entity.id
_entity.type
_entity.pdbx_description
1 polymer ?
#
loop_
_entity_poly.entity_id
_entity_poly.type
_entity_poly.pdbx_seq_one_letter_code
_entity_poly.pdbx_strand_id
1 'polypeptide(L)'
;MNEKKIITSPFHDDTIKSLKAGEMVYLSGVVYTGRDAAHKRMCESLKAGMPMPFDFQGAAIYYAGPCPPKPGKPIGSVGPTTSGRMDLYAPALMDKGLKVMIGKGLRDTEVKNSIVKHGGIYFAAIGGAAA
;
A
#
# COMPACT_ATOMS: atom_id res chain seq x y z
N MET A 1 15.04 23.19 -8.65
CA MET A 1 14.68 22.10 -7.73
C MET A 1 13.20 21.85 -7.91
N ASN A 2 12.77 20.65 -8.33
CA ASN A 2 11.33 20.37 -8.43
C ASN A 2 10.71 20.48 -7.03
N GLU A 3 9.58 21.17 -6.96
CA GLU A 3 8.81 21.34 -5.73
C GLU A 3 8.36 19.96 -5.22
N LYS A 4 8.47 19.72 -3.90
CA LYS A 4 8.09 18.44 -3.30
C LYS A 4 6.57 18.28 -3.35
N LYS A 5 6.06 17.35 -4.16
CA LYS A 5 4.63 17.00 -4.17
C LYS A 5 4.30 16.11 -2.97
N ILE A 6 3.55 16.65 -2.02
CA ILE A 6 3.08 15.93 -0.83
C ILE A 6 1.61 15.58 -1.02
N ILE A 7 1.27 14.31 -0.81
CA ILE A 7 -0.11 13.80 -0.79
C ILE A 7 -0.44 13.26 0.59
N THR A 8 -1.67 13.49 1.04
CA THR A 8 -2.08 13.18 2.42
C THR A 8 -3.26 12.24 2.42
N SER A 9 -3.25 11.26 3.34
CA SER A 9 -4.40 10.38 3.57
C SER A 9 -5.50 11.07 4.40
N PRO A 10 -6.78 10.71 4.23
CA PRO A 10 -7.30 9.69 3.32
C PRO A 10 -7.17 10.10 1.84
N PHE A 11 -6.76 9.15 0.99
CA PHE A 11 -6.52 9.40 -0.43
C PHE A 11 -7.83 9.41 -1.22
N HIS A 12 -8.06 10.48 -1.97
CA HIS A 12 -9.25 10.64 -2.80
C HIS A 12 -8.94 10.30 -4.27
N ASP A 13 -9.97 9.93 -5.01
CA ASP A 13 -9.84 9.52 -6.42
C ASP A 13 -9.22 10.61 -7.29
N ASP A 14 -9.53 11.88 -7.03
CA ASP A 14 -8.96 13.01 -7.78
C ASP A 14 -7.46 13.15 -7.51
N THR A 15 -7.02 12.91 -6.27
CA THR A 15 -5.59 12.88 -5.93
C THR A 15 -4.90 11.76 -6.69
N ILE A 16 -5.48 10.55 -6.70
CA ILE A 16 -4.89 9.39 -7.39
C ILE A 16 -4.81 9.63 -8.90
N LYS A 17 -5.88 10.13 -9.52
CA LYS A 17 -5.94 10.43 -10.97
C LYS A 17 -4.99 11.54 -11.41
N SER A 18 -4.62 12.45 -10.50
CA SER A 18 -3.67 13.53 -10.80
C SER A 18 -2.21 13.06 -10.93
N LEU A 19 -1.91 11.83 -10.51
CA LEU A 19 -0.56 11.28 -10.45
C LEU A 19 -0.20 10.53 -11.74
N LYS A 20 1.08 10.60 -12.12
CA LYS A 20 1.60 9.87 -13.27
C LYS A 20 2.65 8.84 -12.85
N ALA A 21 2.72 7.73 -13.57
CA ALA A 21 3.76 6.74 -13.34
C ALA A 21 5.16 7.37 -13.52
N GLY A 22 6.08 7.07 -12.61
CA GLY A 22 7.42 7.66 -12.57
C GLY A 22 7.53 8.98 -11.81
N GLU A 23 6.40 9.56 -11.37
CA GLU A 23 6.39 10.75 -10.53
C GLU A 23 6.83 10.42 -9.10
N MET A 24 7.70 11.26 -8.54
CA MET A 24 8.12 11.15 -7.14
C MET A 24 7.18 11.96 -6.26
N VAL A 25 6.64 11.31 -5.21
CA VAL A 25 5.75 11.94 -4.24
C VAL A 25 6.18 11.63 -2.81
N TYR A 26 5.76 12.48 -1.90
CA TYR A 26 5.87 12.28 -0.46
C TYR A 26 4.48 12.00 0.10
N LEU A 27 4.38 11.01 0.98
CA LEU A 27 3.12 10.62 1.61
C LEU A 27 3.07 11.16 3.04
N SER A 28 1.92 11.69 3.44
CA SER A 28 1.64 12.16 4.81
C SER A 28 0.34 11.55 5.35
N GLY A 29 0.24 11.41 6.67
CA GLY A 29 -0.93 10.88 7.37
C GLY A 29 -0.84 9.39 7.73
N VAL A 30 -1.99 8.71 7.77
CA VAL A 30 -2.14 7.33 8.21
C VAL A 30 -1.83 6.33 7.09
N VAL A 31 -0.95 5.38 7.40
CA VAL A 31 -0.61 4.24 6.53
C VAL A 31 -0.62 2.98 7.38
N TYR A 32 -1.35 1.96 6.93
CA TYR A 32 -1.41 0.66 7.59
C TYR A 32 -0.27 -0.22 7.10
N THR A 33 0.39 -0.96 7.99
CA THR A 33 1.37 -1.97 7.56
C THR A 33 0.71 -3.34 7.44
N GLY A 34 1.03 -4.07 6.39
CA GLY A 34 0.48 -5.41 6.16
C GLY A 34 1.22 -6.14 5.06
N ARG A 35 1.59 -7.40 5.31
CA ARG A 35 2.29 -8.27 4.35
C ARG A 35 1.59 -9.62 4.23
N ASP A 36 2.32 -10.69 3.97
CA ASP A 36 1.84 -12.03 3.60
C ASP A 36 0.71 -12.56 4.51
N ALA A 37 0.94 -12.63 5.83
CA ALA A 37 -0.05 -13.16 6.78
C ALA A 37 -1.30 -12.29 6.90
N ALA A 38 -1.14 -10.96 6.85
CA ALA A 38 -2.26 -10.03 6.91
C ALA A 38 -3.14 -10.16 5.66
N HIS A 39 -2.53 -10.24 4.47
CA HIS A 39 -3.27 -10.40 3.21
C HIS A 39 -4.00 -11.74 3.14
N LYS A 40 -3.32 -12.83 3.55
CA LYS A 40 -3.94 -14.16 3.65
C LYS A 40 -5.18 -14.11 4.54
N ARG A 41 -5.07 -13.55 5.75
CA ARG A 41 -6.18 -13.45 6.71
C ARG A 41 -7.32 -12.58 6.18
N MET A 42 -7.02 -11.46 5.50
CA MET A 42 -8.06 -10.62 4.88
C MET A 42 -8.81 -11.36 3.78
N CYS A 43 -8.11 -12.11 2.92
CA CYS A 43 -8.76 -12.92 1.88
C CYS A 43 -9.53 -14.11 2.43
N GLU A 44 -9.06 -14.76 3.49
CA GLU A 44 -9.83 -15.80 4.20
C GLU A 44 -11.11 -15.21 4.83
N SER A 45 -10.99 -14.04 5.46
CA SER A 45 -12.14 -13.31 6.01
C SER A 45 -13.15 -12.96 4.93
N LEU A 46 -12.67 -12.52 3.76
CA LEU A 46 -13.51 -12.23 2.61
C LEU A 46 -14.27 -13.47 2.12
N LYS A 47 -13.61 -14.62 2.01
CA LYS A 47 -14.24 -15.90 1.64
C LYS A 47 -15.29 -16.35 2.64
N ALA A 48 -15.07 -16.07 3.93
CA ALA A 48 -15.99 -16.38 5.00
C ALA A 48 -17.12 -15.34 5.18
N GLY A 49 -17.18 -14.29 4.35
CA GLY A 49 -18.18 -13.22 4.49
C GLY A 49 -17.99 -12.35 5.74
N MET A 50 -16.82 -12.38 6.37
CA MET A 50 -16.50 -11.58 7.55
C MET A 50 -16.13 -10.13 7.17
N PRO A 51 -16.37 -9.16 8.08
CA PRO A 51 -15.98 -7.78 7.85
C PRO A 51 -14.45 -7.62 7.71
N MET A 52 -14.03 -6.63 6.92
CA MET A 52 -12.62 -6.26 6.82
C MET A 52 -12.14 -5.61 8.13
N PRO A 53 -10.85 -5.77 8.49
CA PRO A 53 -10.32 -5.26 9.76
C PRO A 53 -10.26 -3.73 9.85
N PHE A 54 -10.36 -3.03 8.73
CA PHE A 54 -10.44 -1.58 8.63
C PHE A 54 -11.10 -1.17 7.31
N ASP A 55 -11.50 0.09 7.22
CA ASP A 55 -12.06 0.66 5.99
C ASP A 55 -10.94 0.91 4.96
N PHE A 56 -11.09 0.35 3.77
CA PHE A 56 -10.13 0.52 2.68
C PHE A 56 -10.27 1.86 1.97
N GLN A 57 -11.40 2.56 2.14
CA GLN A 57 -11.66 3.82 1.45
C GLN A 57 -10.63 4.90 1.84
N GLY A 58 -9.79 5.27 0.87
CA GLY A 58 -8.70 6.23 1.06
C GLY A 58 -7.55 5.78 1.95
N ALA A 59 -7.56 4.53 2.42
CA ALA A 59 -6.46 3.95 3.19
C ALA A 59 -5.31 3.51 2.27
N ALA A 60 -4.09 3.56 2.81
CA ALA A 60 -2.92 2.97 2.18
C ALA A 60 -2.40 1.78 2.98
N ILE A 61 -2.01 0.72 2.25
CA ILE A 61 -1.30 -0.42 2.83
C ILE A 61 0.16 -0.38 2.39
N TYR A 62 1.04 -0.26 3.37
CA TYR A 62 2.48 -0.42 3.21
C TYR A 62 2.90 -1.85 3.49
N TYR A 63 3.44 -2.49 2.45
CA TYR A 63 3.99 -3.83 2.52
C TYR A 63 5.32 -3.78 3.26
N ALA A 64 5.24 -3.81 4.58
CA ALA A 64 6.38 -3.72 5.48
C ALA A 64 6.12 -4.52 6.76
N GLY A 65 7.22 -4.88 7.43
CA GLY A 65 7.21 -5.41 8.79
C GLY A 65 8.12 -4.52 9.64
N PRO A 66 7.58 -3.61 10.47
CA PRO A 66 8.39 -2.71 11.26
C PRO A 66 9.22 -3.48 12.29
N CYS A 67 10.49 -3.10 12.45
CA CYS A 67 11.32 -3.60 13.55
C CYS A 67 10.83 -3.03 14.90
N PRO A 68 11.16 -3.69 16.03
CA PRO A 68 10.91 -3.13 17.35
C PRO A 68 11.52 -1.73 17.52
N PRO A 69 10.84 -0.81 18.22
CA PRO A 69 11.37 0.53 18.46
C PRO A 69 12.58 0.48 19.39
N LYS A 70 13.56 1.36 19.12
CA LYS A 70 14.64 1.65 20.07
C LYS A 70 14.11 2.58 21.18
N PRO A 71 14.74 2.63 22.37
CA PRO A 71 14.34 3.55 23.44
C PRO A 71 14.21 4.99 22.92
N GLY A 72 13.09 5.64 23.24
CA GLY A 72 12.80 7.02 22.82
C GLY A 72 12.44 7.21 21.34
N LYS A 73 12.27 6.14 20.55
CA LYS A 73 11.83 6.22 19.15
C LYS A 73 10.41 5.66 18.99
N PRO A 74 9.57 6.29 18.14
CA PRO A 74 8.18 5.85 17.96
C PRO A 74 8.06 4.53 17.18
N ILE A 75 9.06 4.18 16.37
CA ILE A 75 9.08 2.99 15.53
C ILE A 75 10.52 2.55 15.27
N GLY A 76 10.74 1.24 15.04
CA GLY A 76 12.03 0.74 14.54
C GLY A 76 12.17 0.99 13.04
N SER A 77 13.23 0.43 12.44
CA SER A 77 13.43 0.50 10.99
C SER A 77 12.25 -0.10 10.22
N VAL A 78 11.80 0.56 9.15
CA VAL A 78 10.63 0.13 8.35
C VAL A 78 10.89 0.29 6.84
N GLY A 79 11.54 -0.71 6.26
CA GLY A 79 11.73 -0.79 4.82
C GLY A 79 10.60 -1.52 4.09
N PRO A 80 10.46 -1.31 2.76
CA PRO A 80 9.49 -2.04 1.95
C PRO A 80 9.89 -3.50 1.78
N THR A 81 8.89 -4.36 1.67
CA THR A 81 9.05 -5.74 1.23
C THR A 81 8.58 -5.94 -0.22
N THR A 82 9.01 -7.05 -0.82
CA THR A 82 8.69 -7.39 -2.21
C THR A 82 7.19 -7.55 -2.41
N SER A 83 6.62 -6.69 -3.26
CA SER A 83 5.17 -6.59 -3.51
C SER A 83 4.59 -7.82 -4.21
N GLY A 84 5.37 -8.49 -5.05
CA GLY A 84 4.92 -9.68 -5.80
C GLY A 84 4.35 -10.80 -4.93
N ARG A 85 4.77 -10.90 -3.66
CA ARG A 85 4.21 -11.89 -2.72
C ARG A 85 2.75 -11.63 -2.33
N MET A 86 2.25 -10.42 -2.60
CA MET A 86 0.87 -10.02 -2.34
C MET A 86 0.01 -10.03 -3.62
N ASP A 87 0.57 -10.40 -4.78
CA ASP A 87 -0.14 -10.32 -6.07
C ASP A 87 -1.33 -11.25 -6.13
N LEU A 88 -1.25 -12.43 -5.49
CA LEU A 88 -2.38 -13.37 -5.43
C LEU A 88 -3.56 -12.86 -4.59
N TYR A 89 -3.35 -11.85 -3.74
CA TYR A 89 -4.37 -11.31 -2.83
C TYR A 89 -4.89 -9.94 -3.27
N ALA A 90 -4.03 -9.13 -3.88
CA ALA A 90 -4.31 -7.73 -4.16
C ALA A 90 -5.56 -7.50 -5.04
N PRO A 91 -5.82 -8.26 -6.13
CA PRO A 91 -7.04 -8.11 -6.93
C PRO A 91 -8.33 -8.24 -6.10
N ALA A 92 -8.42 -9.28 -5.25
CA ALA A 92 -9.58 -9.50 -4.41
C ALA A 92 -9.79 -8.40 -3.35
N LEU A 93 -8.70 -7.80 -2.85
CA LEU A 93 -8.78 -6.67 -1.92
C LEU A 93 -9.13 -5.36 -2.63
N MET A 94 -8.67 -5.16 -3.88
CA MET A 94 -9.06 -4.02 -4.72
C MET A 94 -10.55 -4.05 -5.07
N ASP A 95 -11.11 -5.24 -5.31
CA ASP A 95 -12.57 -5.43 -5.47
C ASP A 95 -13.37 -5.00 -4.22
N LYS A 96 -12.71 -4.87 -3.06
CA LYS A 96 -13.30 -4.38 -1.80
C LYS A 96 -12.97 -2.91 -1.49
N GLY A 97 -12.32 -2.21 -2.41
CA GLY A 97 -12.05 -0.77 -2.30
C GLY A 97 -10.61 -0.40 -1.90
N LEU A 98 -9.70 -1.37 -1.74
CA LEU A 98 -8.29 -1.04 -1.53
C LEU A 98 -7.72 -0.40 -2.79
N LYS A 99 -7.33 0.88 -2.72
CA LYS A 99 -6.78 1.61 -3.87
C LYS A 99 -5.30 1.92 -3.78
N VAL A 100 -4.76 2.13 -2.57
CA VAL A 100 -3.38 2.62 -2.39
C VAL A 100 -2.50 1.55 -1.78
N MET A 101 -1.46 1.16 -2.52
CA MET A 101 -0.50 0.13 -2.11
C MET A 101 0.92 0.68 -2.18
N ILE A 102 1.76 0.35 -1.20
CA ILE A 102 3.15 0.81 -1.12
C ILE A 102 4.05 -0.41 -0.92
N GLY A 103 5.12 -0.57 -1.70
CA GLY A 103 6.06 -1.68 -1.56
C GLY A 103 7.28 -1.55 -2.46
N LYS A 104 7.96 -2.67 -2.77
CA LYS A 104 9.08 -2.68 -3.73
C LYS A 104 8.98 -3.80 -4.74
N GLY A 105 9.63 -3.62 -5.89
CA GLY A 105 9.68 -4.59 -6.98
C GLY A 105 8.48 -4.49 -7.92
N LEU A 106 8.54 -5.33 -8.96
CA LEU A 106 7.53 -5.41 -10.00
C LEU A 106 6.25 -6.09 -9.49
N ARG A 107 5.16 -5.85 -10.21
CA ARG A 107 3.84 -6.47 -10.01
C ARG A 107 3.44 -7.25 -11.26
N ASP A 108 2.66 -8.29 -11.08
CA ASP A 108 2.10 -9.10 -12.15
C ASP A 108 1.06 -8.33 -12.98
N THR A 109 0.83 -8.81 -14.19
CA THR A 109 -0.11 -8.20 -15.14
C THR A 109 -1.54 -8.14 -14.58
N GLU A 110 -1.97 -9.16 -13.85
CA GLU A 110 -3.29 -9.19 -13.22
C GLU A 110 -3.50 -8.04 -12.24
N VAL A 111 -2.49 -7.75 -11.40
CA VAL A 111 -2.52 -6.62 -10.48
C VAL A 111 -2.56 -5.30 -11.24
N LYS A 112 -1.75 -5.15 -12.30
CA LYS A 112 -1.76 -3.92 -13.11
C LYS A 112 -3.14 -3.67 -13.71
N ASN A 113 -3.78 -4.71 -14.24
CA ASN A 113 -5.13 -4.62 -14.79
C ASN A 113 -6.15 -4.24 -13.70
N SER A 114 -6.02 -4.82 -12.51
CA SER A 114 -6.85 -4.47 -11.36
C SER A 114 -6.65 -3.02 -10.90
N ILE A 115 -5.40 -2.53 -10.86
CA ILE A 115 -5.11 -1.12 -10.57
C ILE A 115 -5.83 -0.21 -11.55
N VAL A 116 -5.78 -0.51 -12.86
CA VAL A 116 -6.50 0.27 -13.88
C VAL A 116 -8.01 0.19 -13.69
N LYS A 117 -8.57 -1.02 -13.50
CA LYS A 117 -10.00 -1.26 -13.31
C LYS A 117 -10.58 -0.47 -12.13
N HIS A 118 -9.84 -0.39 -11.03
CA HIS A 118 -10.32 0.22 -9.78
C HIS A 118 -9.84 1.67 -9.57
N GLY A 119 -9.07 2.24 -10.51
CA GLY A 119 -8.46 3.55 -10.32
C GLY A 119 -7.51 3.60 -9.12
N GLY A 120 -6.79 2.50 -8.88
CA GLY A 120 -5.82 2.38 -7.80
C GLY A 120 -4.46 2.97 -8.16
N ILE A 121 -3.53 2.91 -7.21
CA ILE A 121 -2.14 3.31 -7.38
C ILE A 121 -1.19 2.45 -6.57
N TYR A 122 -0.02 2.21 -7.14
CA TYR A 122 1.08 1.52 -6.49
C TYR A 122 2.28 2.47 -6.38
N PHE A 123 2.74 2.71 -5.16
CA PHE A 123 3.94 3.47 -4.88
C PHE A 123 5.11 2.52 -4.66
N ALA A 124 6.14 2.66 -5.50
CA ALA A 124 7.43 2.01 -5.28
C ALA A 124 8.21 2.79 -4.23
N ALA A 125 8.28 2.26 -3.02
CA ALA A 125 9.14 2.81 -1.98
C ALA A 125 10.61 2.45 -2.25
N ILE A 126 11.51 3.36 -1.91
CA ILE A 126 12.95 3.19 -2.10
C ILE A 126 13.44 2.08 -1.17
N GLY A 127 13.88 0.96 -1.76
CA GLY A 127 14.42 -0.18 -1.02
C GLY A 127 15.82 0.11 -0.45
N GLY A 128 16.12 -0.43 0.73
CA GLY A 128 17.46 -0.36 1.34
C GLY A 128 17.69 0.82 2.28
N ALA A 129 16.79 1.82 2.30
CA ALA A 129 16.84 2.99 3.18
C ALA A 129 15.86 2.87 4.36
N ALA A 130 16.03 1.84 5.21
CA ALA A 130 15.07 1.52 6.26
C ALA A 130 15.34 2.20 7.63
N ALA A 131 16.52 2.79 7.82
CA ALA A 131 17.03 3.27 9.12
C ALA A 131 17.38 4.76 9.09
#